data_AF-A0A1M7RWD3-F1
#
_entry.id   AF-A0A1M7RWD3-F1
#
_cell.length_a   1.000
_cell.length_b   1.000
_cell.length_c   1.000
_cell.angle_alpha   90.00
_cell.angle_beta   90.00
_cell.angle_gamma   90.00
#
_symmetry.space_group_name_H-M   'P 1'
#
loop_
_entity.id
_entity.type
_entity.pdbx_description
1 polymer ?
#
loop_
_entity_poly.entity_id
_entity_poly.type
_entity_poly.pdbx_seq_one_letter_code
_entity_poly.pdbx_strand_id
1 'polypeptide(L)'
;MKIFGYVLESYGKYVKVRTQDGEYIIKSDKRPPKEGTKLELKNFGSGDYFAKVVAKKPYEFNELPSVKFVQMAEELLASQEIWNEHVKNRLAIAIGLFLEEVSKRRDIDKKLLTRFKSLLNERIGRRSDSGEVIGGTGILFPGNHADNSDKADKYAEFEKYLNILSGRYGLIINEGLVFVDRELGTFEVFVVGNHIFAKTDGQNLTLYFEKIPDGVEQLERRLKRVFRQVHIKLKGMDDGTYV
;
A
#
# COMPACT_ATOMS: atom_id res chain seq x y z
N MET A 1 -8.71 -23.40 -17.72
CA MET A 1 -10.08 -22.82 -17.76
C MET A 1 -9.97 -21.41 -18.30
N LYS A 2 -10.83 -20.97 -19.23
CA LYS A 2 -10.78 -19.60 -19.77
C LYS A 2 -11.52 -18.65 -18.83
N ILE A 3 -10.83 -17.68 -18.24
CA ILE A 3 -11.46 -16.64 -17.41
C ILE A 3 -11.82 -15.47 -18.33
N PHE A 4 -13.07 -15.03 -18.30
CA PHE A 4 -13.50 -13.84 -19.02
C PHE A 4 -13.85 -12.73 -18.04
N GLY A 5 -13.62 -11.48 -18.45
CA GLY A 5 -14.02 -10.32 -17.69
C GLY A 5 -14.45 -9.16 -18.56
N TYR A 6 -15.14 -8.20 -17.95
CA TYR A 6 -15.57 -6.95 -18.57
C TYR A 6 -14.70 -5.80 -18.08
N VAL A 7 -14.23 -4.97 -19.00
CA VAL A 7 -13.50 -3.74 -18.67
C VAL A 7 -14.45 -2.77 -17.98
N LEU A 8 -14.13 -2.43 -16.73
CA LEU A 8 -14.83 -1.40 -15.97
C LEU A 8 -14.24 -0.01 -16.20
N GLU A 9 -12.91 0.05 -16.30
CA GLU A 9 -12.17 1.32 -16.38
C GLU A 9 -10.84 1.08 -17.09
N SER A 10 -10.39 2.05 -17.88
CA SER A 10 -9.08 2.03 -18.53
C SER A 10 -8.37 3.38 -18.40
N TYR A 11 -7.13 3.38 -17.93
CA TYR A 11 -6.30 4.59 -17.85
C TYR A 11 -4.82 4.27 -18.07
N GLY A 12 -4.22 4.91 -19.07
CA GLY A 12 -2.83 4.66 -19.47
C GLY A 12 -2.56 3.18 -19.73
N LYS A 13 -1.71 2.58 -18.89
CA LYS A 13 -1.33 1.15 -18.97
C LYS A 13 -2.12 0.23 -18.03
N TYR A 14 -3.08 0.79 -17.29
CA TYR A 14 -3.86 0.07 -16.29
C TYR A 14 -5.30 -0.14 -16.76
N VAL A 15 -5.83 -1.31 -16.44
CA VAL A 15 -7.21 -1.70 -16.76
C VAL A 15 -7.83 -2.35 -15.53
N LYS A 16 -9.03 -1.90 -15.16
CA LYS A 16 -9.85 -2.55 -14.14
C LYS A 16 -10.84 -3.49 -14.82
N VAL A 17 -10.86 -4.75 -14.40
CA VAL A 17 -11.67 -5.80 -15.03
C VAL A 17 -12.49 -6.51 -13.96
N ARG A 18 -13.79 -6.73 -14.24
CA ARG A 18 -14.66 -7.56 -13.41
C ARG A 18 -14.82 -8.94 -14.02
N THR A 19 -14.55 -9.98 -13.23
CA THR A 19 -14.79 -11.38 -13.58
C THR A 19 -15.81 -11.99 -12.60
N GLN A 20 -16.10 -13.28 -12.75
CA GLN A 20 -16.91 -14.03 -11.77
C GLN A 20 -16.24 -14.15 -10.39
N ASP A 21 -14.90 -14.14 -10.35
CA ASP A 21 -14.11 -14.35 -9.13
C ASP A 21 -13.79 -13.04 -8.38
N GLY A 22 -14.26 -11.91 -8.89
CA GLY A 22 -14.05 -10.59 -8.32
C GLY A 22 -13.51 -9.55 -9.31
N GLU A 23 -12.86 -8.53 -8.78
CA GLU A 23 -12.30 -7.43 -9.57
C GLU A 23 -10.78 -7.46 -9.55
N TYR A 24 -10.20 -7.04 -10.67
CA TYR A 24 -8.76 -7.09 -10.90
C TYR A 24 -8.29 -5.75 -11.46
N ILE A 25 -7.13 -5.30 -11.00
CA ILE A 25 -6.35 -4.30 -11.71
C ILE A 25 -5.20 -5.01 -12.40
N ILE A 26 -5.14 -4.86 -13.72
CA ILE A 26 -4.09 -5.41 -14.56
C ILE A 26 -3.31 -4.28 -15.22
N LYS A 27 -2.03 -4.53 -15.47
CA LYS A 27 -1.10 -3.63 -16.15
C LYS A 27 -0.60 -4.27 -17.44
N SER A 28 -0.62 -3.52 -18.54
CA SER A 28 -0.12 -3.98 -19.83
C SER A 28 0.52 -2.86 -20.62
N ASP A 29 1.55 -3.20 -21.39
CA ASP A 29 2.22 -2.27 -22.30
C ASP A 29 1.44 -2.07 -23.62
N LYS A 30 0.36 -2.82 -23.84
CA LYS A 30 -0.53 -2.64 -25.00
C LYS A 30 -1.61 -1.62 -24.70
N ARG A 31 -2.13 -0.96 -25.75
CA ARG A 31 -3.23 0.01 -25.64
C ARG A 31 -4.43 -0.61 -24.91
N PRO A 32 -4.96 0.02 -23.86
CA PRO A 32 -6.04 -0.55 -23.09
C PRO A 32 -7.33 -0.64 -23.93
N PRO A 33 -8.08 -1.75 -23.80
CA PRO A 33 -9.39 -1.89 -24.41
C PRO A 33 -10.39 -0.90 -23.82
N LYS A 34 -11.43 -0.57 -24.59
CA LYS A 34 -12.48 0.37 -24.15
C LYS A 34 -13.31 -0.24 -23.02
N GLU A 35 -13.84 0.61 -22.17
CA GLU A 35 -14.85 0.24 -21.17
C GLU A 35 -16.02 -0.51 -21.80
N GLY A 36 -16.53 -1.52 -21.08
CA GLY A 36 -17.57 -2.44 -21.57
C GLY A 36 -17.07 -3.57 -22.47
N THR A 37 -15.81 -3.55 -22.93
CA THR A 37 -15.25 -4.64 -23.75
C THR A 37 -15.11 -5.92 -22.92
N LYS A 38 -15.54 -7.06 -23.51
CA LYS A 38 -15.29 -8.39 -22.94
C LYS A 38 -13.91 -8.88 -23.36
N LEU A 39 -13.13 -9.40 -22.41
CA LEU A 39 -11.77 -9.89 -22.64
C LEU A 39 -11.60 -11.29 -22.06
N GLU A 40 -10.84 -12.13 -22.76
CA GLU A 40 -10.33 -13.40 -22.23
C GLU A 40 -9.04 -13.13 -21.44
N LEU A 41 -9.10 -13.27 -20.12
CA LEU A 41 -7.96 -13.22 -19.21
C LEU A 41 -7.33 -14.62 -19.16
N LYS A 42 -6.57 -14.99 -20.19
CA LYS A 42 -6.18 -16.38 -20.43
C LYS A 42 -5.02 -16.88 -19.54
N ASN A 43 -5.07 -16.54 -18.24
CA ASN A 43 -4.06 -16.71 -17.18
C ASN A 43 -3.06 -15.55 -17.10
N PHE A 44 -3.49 -14.36 -16.67
CA PHE A 44 -2.68 -13.26 -16.10
C PHE A 44 -1.27 -13.00 -16.71
N GLY A 45 -1.09 -13.32 -18.00
CA GLY A 45 0.20 -13.66 -18.59
C GLY A 45 0.13 -14.68 -19.74
N SER A 46 -0.82 -14.54 -20.67
CA SER A 46 -0.77 -14.95 -22.10
C SER A 46 -2.17 -14.84 -22.71
N GLY A 47 -2.25 -14.60 -24.03
CA GLY A 47 -3.45 -14.19 -24.79
C GLY A 47 -3.14 -13.00 -25.72
N ASP A 48 -4.13 -12.41 -26.39
CA ASP A 48 -3.92 -11.22 -27.25
C ASP A 48 -3.43 -9.99 -26.46
N TYR A 49 -3.53 -10.05 -25.13
CA TYR A 49 -3.13 -8.99 -24.20
C TYR A 49 -2.22 -9.58 -23.11
N PHE A 50 -0.91 -9.30 -23.19
CA PHE A 50 0.05 -9.65 -22.13
C PHE A 50 -0.13 -8.64 -20.99
N ALA A 51 -0.80 -9.06 -19.92
CA ALA A 51 -1.11 -8.20 -18.80
C ALA A 51 -0.76 -8.87 -17.48
N LYS A 52 -0.10 -8.13 -16.59
CA LYS A 52 0.28 -8.57 -15.25
C LYS A 52 -0.79 -8.14 -14.24
N VAL A 53 -1.16 -9.01 -13.31
CA VAL A 53 -2.03 -8.63 -12.19
C VAL A 53 -1.25 -7.78 -11.21
N VAL A 54 -1.85 -6.64 -10.88
CA VAL A 54 -1.32 -5.69 -9.89
C VAL A 54 -2.07 -5.84 -8.57
N ALA A 55 -3.37 -6.12 -8.63
CA ALA A 55 -4.21 -6.25 -7.44
C ALA A 55 -5.49 -7.06 -7.72
N LYS A 56 -6.01 -7.73 -6.68
CA LYS A 56 -7.27 -8.48 -6.73
C LYS A 56 -8.17 -8.21 -5.51
N LYS A 57 -9.47 -8.00 -5.79
CA LYS A 57 -10.57 -8.04 -4.81
C LYS A 57 -11.32 -9.38 -4.97
N PRO A 58 -11.77 -10.05 -3.88
CA PRO A 58 -11.75 -9.62 -2.47
C PRO A 58 -10.52 -10.05 -1.66
N TYR A 59 -9.68 -10.92 -2.18
CA TYR A 59 -8.69 -11.63 -1.35
C TYR A 59 -7.48 -10.80 -0.93
N GLU A 60 -7.06 -9.80 -1.72
CA GLU A 60 -5.91 -8.96 -1.38
C GLU A 60 -6.31 -7.59 -0.84
N PHE A 61 -7.47 -7.10 -1.29
CA PHE A 61 -8.07 -5.82 -0.94
C PHE A 61 -9.59 -5.94 -0.88
N ASN A 62 -10.21 -5.24 0.06
CA ASN A 62 -11.67 -5.12 0.15
C ASN A 62 -12.25 -4.25 -0.98
N GLU A 63 -11.44 -3.33 -1.50
CA GLU A 63 -11.77 -2.47 -2.62
C GLU A 63 -10.55 -2.11 -3.47
N LEU A 64 -10.81 -1.71 -4.71
CA LEU A 64 -9.78 -1.35 -5.68
C LEU A 64 -10.00 0.09 -6.15
N PRO A 65 -8.97 0.95 -6.09
CA PRO A 65 -9.11 2.34 -6.48
C PRO A 65 -9.30 2.50 -7.98
N SER A 66 -9.76 3.67 -8.43
CA SER A 66 -9.73 4.02 -9.86
C SER A 66 -8.32 3.86 -10.43
N VAL A 67 -8.21 3.28 -11.64
CA VAL A 67 -6.91 3.00 -12.27
C VAL A 67 -6.11 4.26 -12.58
N LYS A 68 -6.78 5.42 -12.70
CA LYS A 68 -6.13 6.73 -12.76
C LYS A 68 -5.27 7.00 -11.52
N PHE A 69 -5.79 6.74 -10.33
CA PHE A 69 -5.05 6.96 -9.08
C PHE A 69 -3.96 5.92 -8.86
N VAL A 70 -4.13 4.68 -9.36
CA VAL A 70 -3.06 3.68 -9.37
C VAL A 70 -1.87 4.16 -10.20
N GLN A 71 -2.12 4.70 -11.39
CA GLN A 71 -1.04 5.24 -12.22
C GLN A 71 -0.34 6.42 -11.53
N MET A 72 -1.10 7.36 -10.95
CA MET A 72 -0.51 8.48 -10.20
C MET A 72 0.35 7.99 -9.03
N ALA A 73 -0.12 6.99 -8.28
CA ALA A 73 0.62 6.39 -7.19
C ALA A 73 1.92 5.72 -7.66
N GLU A 74 1.90 5.02 -8.79
CA GLU A 74 3.11 4.43 -9.38
C GLU A 74 4.12 5.52 -9.78
N GLU A 75 3.67 6.64 -10.35
CA GLU A 75 4.51 7.77 -10.72
C GLU A 75 5.15 8.47 -9.50
N LEU A 76 4.42 8.55 -8.38
CA LEU A 76 4.95 9.02 -7.09
C LEU A 76 6.05 8.09 -6.56
N LEU A 77 5.87 6.78 -6.73
CA LEU A 77 6.82 5.74 -6.29
C LEU A 77 7.93 5.45 -7.30
N ALA A 78 7.98 6.15 -8.44
CA ALA A 78 8.92 5.85 -9.52
C ALA A 78 10.40 5.91 -9.07
N SER A 79 10.75 6.90 -8.24
CA SER A 79 12.10 7.08 -7.70
C SER A 79 12.43 6.22 -6.47
N GLN A 80 11.51 5.34 -6.06
CA GLN A 80 11.65 4.49 -4.87
C GLN A 80 12.01 3.07 -5.32
N GLU A 81 13.32 2.81 -5.46
CA GLU A 81 13.87 1.53 -5.93
C GLU A 81 14.04 0.50 -4.81
N ILE A 82 13.95 0.91 -3.55
CA ILE A 82 14.16 0.06 -2.37
C ILE A 82 13.07 -1.01 -2.17
N TRP A 83 11.99 -0.97 -2.95
CA TRP A 83 10.85 -1.86 -2.81
C TRP A 83 10.87 -2.92 -3.91
N ASN A 84 10.70 -4.19 -3.53
CA ASN A 84 10.43 -5.23 -4.51
C ASN A 84 9.09 -4.95 -5.23
N GLU A 85 8.91 -5.54 -6.41
CA GLU A 85 7.77 -5.21 -7.27
C GLU A 85 6.41 -5.56 -6.63
N HIS A 86 6.33 -6.64 -5.85
CA HIS A 86 5.10 -7.03 -5.16
C HIS A 86 4.68 -5.98 -4.13
N VAL A 87 5.59 -5.59 -3.23
CA VAL A 87 5.35 -4.57 -2.20
C VAL A 87 5.07 -3.21 -2.85
N LYS A 88 5.78 -2.87 -3.93
CA LYS A 88 5.55 -1.62 -4.68
C LYS A 88 4.15 -1.57 -5.31
N ASN A 89 3.67 -2.68 -5.89
CA ASN A 89 2.32 -2.78 -6.41
C ASN A 89 1.29 -2.60 -5.29
N ARG A 90 1.46 -3.32 -4.17
CA ARG A 90 0.55 -3.22 -3.02
C ARG A 90 0.50 -1.81 -2.45
N LEU A 91 1.66 -1.17 -2.32
CA LEU A 91 1.77 0.22 -1.90
C LEU A 91 1.13 1.20 -2.88
N ALA A 92 1.28 0.97 -4.19
CA ALA A 92 0.64 1.81 -5.21
C ALA A 92 -0.89 1.75 -5.11
N ILE A 93 -1.47 0.57 -4.82
CA ILE A 93 -2.92 0.45 -4.57
C ILE A 93 -3.33 1.22 -3.31
N ALA A 94 -2.59 1.07 -2.21
CA ALA A 94 -2.85 1.77 -0.95
C ALA A 94 -2.82 3.30 -1.12
N ILE A 95 -1.78 3.83 -1.78
CA ILE A 95 -1.69 5.26 -2.12
C ILE A 95 -2.80 5.66 -3.10
N GLY A 96 -3.17 4.79 -4.05
CA GLY A 96 -4.28 5.01 -4.98
C GLY A 96 -5.61 5.22 -4.27
N LEU A 97 -5.96 4.34 -3.32
CA LEU A 97 -7.15 4.45 -2.47
C LEU A 97 -7.14 5.75 -1.66
N PHE A 98 -5.99 6.07 -1.08
CA PHE A 98 -5.80 7.30 -0.31
C PHE A 98 -6.03 8.55 -1.18
N LEU A 99 -5.42 8.61 -2.37
CA LEU A 99 -5.57 9.72 -3.31
C LEU A 99 -6.99 9.84 -3.85
N GLU A 100 -7.66 8.74 -4.11
CA GLU A 100 -9.06 8.73 -4.53
C GLU A 100 -9.97 9.37 -3.48
N GLU A 101 -9.77 9.04 -2.20
CA GLU A 101 -10.50 9.69 -1.10
C GLU A 101 -10.17 11.18 -0.96
N VAL A 102 -8.89 11.57 -1.10
CA VAL A 102 -8.50 12.99 -1.10
C VAL A 102 -9.18 13.73 -2.25
N SER A 103 -9.29 13.10 -3.42
CA SER A 103 -9.88 13.70 -4.63
C SER A 103 -11.35 14.07 -4.47
N LYS A 104 -12.08 13.43 -3.55
CA LYS A 104 -13.48 13.76 -3.23
C LYS A 104 -13.63 15.13 -2.57
N ARG A 105 -12.54 15.71 -2.05
CA ARG A 105 -12.55 16.98 -1.30
C ARG A 105 -11.60 18.03 -1.88
N ARG A 106 -10.62 17.62 -2.67
CA ARG A 106 -9.63 18.52 -3.29
C ARG A 106 -9.10 17.96 -4.61
N ASP A 107 -8.99 18.83 -5.60
CA ASP A 107 -8.32 18.49 -6.87
C ASP A 107 -6.87 18.05 -6.65
N ILE A 108 -6.53 16.92 -7.27
CA ILE A 108 -5.18 16.36 -7.27
C ILE A 108 -4.38 17.03 -8.39
N ASP A 109 -3.88 18.23 -8.09
CA ASP A 109 -3.06 19.03 -9.02
C ASP A 109 -1.57 18.66 -8.96
N LYS A 110 -0.80 19.19 -9.93
CA LYS A 110 0.66 18.98 -10.00
C LYS A 110 1.39 19.49 -8.76
N LYS A 111 0.87 20.54 -8.09
CA LYS A 111 1.50 21.13 -6.91
C LYS A 111 1.37 20.19 -5.70
N LEU A 112 0.19 19.61 -5.49
CA LEU A 112 -0.09 18.62 -4.45
C LEU A 112 0.75 17.37 -4.69
N LEU A 113 0.76 16.84 -5.92
CA LEU A 113 1.56 15.66 -6.27
C LEU A 113 3.06 15.91 -6.10
N THR A 114 3.57 17.07 -6.51
CA THR A 114 4.99 17.43 -6.28
C THR A 114 5.31 17.49 -4.79
N ARG A 115 4.47 18.15 -3.98
CA ARG A 115 4.69 18.23 -2.52
C ARG A 115 4.63 16.86 -1.86
N PHE A 116 3.72 15.99 -2.31
CA PHE A 116 3.59 14.63 -1.82
C PHE A 116 4.78 13.76 -2.22
N LYS A 117 5.26 13.87 -3.46
CA LYS A 117 6.50 13.21 -3.89
C LYS A 117 7.70 13.65 -3.06
N SER A 118 7.83 14.94 -2.77
CA SER A 118 8.88 15.46 -1.88
C SER A 118 8.78 14.89 -0.46
N LEU A 119 7.57 14.78 0.10
CA LEU A 119 7.34 14.15 1.41
C LEU A 119 7.81 12.69 1.41
N LEU A 120 7.39 11.91 0.41
CA LEU A 120 7.79 10.51 0.26
C LEU A 120 9.32 10.37 0.12
N ASN A 121 9.94 11.17 -0.76
CA ASN A 121 11.38 11.12 -0.99
C ASN A 121 12.19 11.52 0.26
N GLU A 122 11.78 12.55 0.99
CA GLU A 122 12.47 12.99 2.20
C GLU A 122 12.43 11.92 3.29
N ARG A 123 11.25 11.33 3.54
CA ARG A 123 11.03 10.41 4.66
C ARG A 123 11.54 9.00 4.36
N ILE A 124 11.42 8.55 3.11
CA ILE A 124 11.88 7.22 2.68
C ILE A 124 13.36 7.25 2.26
N GLY A 125 13.83 8.33 1.64
CA GLY A 125 15.21 8.48 1.12
C GLY A 125 16.29 8.64 2.20
N ARG A 126 15.94 9.14 3.40
CA ARG A 126 16.87 9.19 4.56
C ARG A 126 17.41 7.81 5.00
N ARG A 127 16.89 6.72 4.43
CA ARG A 127 17.35 5.35 4.66
C ARG A 127 18.58 4.97 3.82
N SER A 128 18.86 5.69 2.73
CA SER A 128 19.95 5.35 1.80
C SER A 128 21.31 5.92 2.22
N ASP A 129 21.32 7.08 2.88
CA ASP A 129 22.56 7.77 3.29
C ASP A 129 23.10 7.31 4.66
N SER A 130 22.32 6.52 5.42
CA SER A 130 22.71 6.05 6.74
C SER A 130 23.46 4.72 6.75
N GLY A 131 23.87 4.17 5.59
CA GLY A 131 24.94 3.17 5.47
C GLY A 131 24.87 1.88 6.31
N GLU A 132 23.76 1.62 7.02
CA GLU A 132 23.58 0.47 7.88
C GLU A 132 22.39 -0.37 7.38
N VAL A 133 22.70 -1.30 6.49
CA VAL A 133 21.95 -2.56 6.43
C VAL A 133 22.45 -3.40 7.61
N ILE A 134 21.86 -3.21 8.80
CA ILE A 134 22.05 -4.13 9.91
C ILE A 134 20.83 -5.06 9.96
N GLY A 135 21.09 -6.33 9.72
CA GLY A 135 20.13 -7.40 9.97
C GLY A 135 19.69 -7.41 11.43
N GLY A 136 18.44 -7.82 11.66
CA GLY A 136 17.88 -8.02 12.99
C GLY A 136 17.30 -6.75 13.60
N THR A 137 15.96 -6.64 13.58
CA THR A 137 15.15 -5.76 14.44
C THR A 137 15.53 -4.27 14.47
N GLY A 138 14.89 -3.43 13.65
CA GLY A 138 15.13 -1.98 13.66
C GLY A 138 13.91 -1.14 13.32
N ILE A 139 12.98 -0.99 14.27
CA ILE A 139 12.20 0.25 14.38
C ILE A 139 13.19 1.23 15.01
N LEU A 140 13.77 2.13 14.22
CA LEU A 140 14.65 3.16 14.73
C LEU A 140 13.79 4.33 15.28
N PHE A 141 14.44 5.16 16.09
CA PHE A 141 13.89 6.35 16.71
C PHE A 141 14.80 7.52 16.34
N PRO A 142 14.30 8.76 16.32
CA PRO A 142 14.95 9.85 15.61
C PRO A 142 16.29 10.25 16.24
N GLY A 143 17.32 10.34 15.40
CA GLY A 143 18.58 11.02 15.68
C GLY A 143 18.43 12.55 15.56
N ASN A 144 19.09 13.26 16.48
CA ASN A 144 19.11 14.72 16.60
C ASN A 144 19.74 15.39 15.37
N HIS A 145 18.98 16.22 14.65
CA HIS A 145 19.52 17.29 13.81
C HIS A 145 18.67 18.56 13.95
N ALA A 146 19.23 19.55 14.64
CA ALA A 146 18.59 20.78 15.07
C ALA A 146 18.44 21.86 13.98
N ASP A 147 18.75 21.57 12.71
CA ASP A 147 18.73 22.54 11.60
C ASP A 147 17.62 22.24 10.56
N ASN A 148 16.67 21.38 10.91
CA ASN A 148 15.68 20.80 9.99
C ASN A 148 14.23 20.79 10.54
N SER A 149 13.98 21.47 11.67
CA SER A 149 12.68 21.49 12.36
C SER A 149 11.57 22.07 11.48
N ASP A 150 11.81 23.24 10.87
CA ASP A 150 10.78 23.95 10.09
C ASP A 150 10.31 23.18 8.86
N LYS A 151 11.23 22.43 8.22
CA LYS A 151 10.90 21.58 7.07
C LYS A 151 10.18 20.32 7.53
N ALA A 152 10.63 19.72 8.63
CA ALA A 152 9.97 18.55 9.24
C ALA A 152 8.54 18.87 9.69
N ASP A 153 8.32 20.05 10.28
CA ASP A 153 7.01 20.53 10.74
C ASP A 153 6.07 20.78 9.56
N LYS A 154 6.56 21.42 8.49
CA LYS A 154 5.79 21.63 7.25
C LYS A 154 5.38 20.32 6.56
N TYR A 155 6.18 19.28 6.69
CA TYR A 155 5.85 17.95 6.17
C TYR A 155 4.84 17.23 7.06
N ALA A 156 4.98 17.32 8.39
CA ALA A 156 4.01 16.76 9.34
C ALA A 156 2.64 17.43 9.20
N GLU A 157 2.59 18.76 9.04
CA GLU A 157 1.35 19.48 8.79
C GLU A 157 0.71 19.06 7.47
N PHE A 158 1.51 18.87 6.42
CA PHE A 158 1.01 18.41 5.13
C PHE A 158 0.48 16.98 5.16
N GLU A 159 1.17 16.06 5.84
CA GLU A 159 0.69 14.71 6.06
C GLU A 159 -0.64 14.72 6.81
N LYS A 160 -0.73 15.48 7.90
CA LYS A 160 -1.98 15.64 8.67
C LYS A 160 -3.10 16.18 7.80
N TYR A 161 -2.81 17.20 6.99
CA TYR A 161 -3.75 17.77 6.04
C TYR A 161 -4.30 16.73 5.05
N LEU A 162 -3.43 15.94 4.41
CA LEU A 162 -3.86 14.89 3.49
C LEU A 162 -4.69 13.80 4.19
N ASN A 163 -4.31 13.41 5.41
CA ASN A 163 -5.06 12.43 6.20
C ASN A 163 -6.47 12.91 6.55
N ILE A 164 -6.64 14.19 6.87
CA ILE A 164 -7.94 14.82 7.10
C ILE A 164 -8.77 14.79 5.81
N LEU A 165 -8.17 15.13 4.66
CA LEU A 165 -8.87 15.10 3.38
C LEU A 165 -9.29 13.69 2.94
N SER A 166 -8.49 12.68 3.24
CA SER A 166 -8.85 11.31 2.91
C SER A 166 -10.01 10.81 3.78
N GLY A 167 -9.99 11.10 5.08
CA GLY A 167 -11.06 10.74 6.01
C GLY A 167 -11.10 9.24 6.31
N ARG A 168 -11.40 8.39 5.32
CA ARG A 168 -11.45 6.93 5.47
C ARG A 168 -10.06 6.31 5.53
N TYR A 169 -9.19 6.68 4.60
CA TYR A 169 -7.84 6.12 4.53
C TYR A 169 -6.82 7.00 5.24
N GLY A 170 -5.90 6.36 5.95
CA GLY A 170 -4.75 7.00 6.58
C GLY A 170 -3.46 6.63 5.87
N LEU A 171 -2.56 7.58 5.78
CA LEU A 171 -1.21 7.35 5.28
C LEU A 171 -0.22 8.10 6.18
N ILE A 172 0.54 7.33 6.96
CA ILE A 172 1.53 7.84 7.90
C ILE A 172 2.91 7.55 7.30
N ILE A 173 3.72 8.58 7.10
CA ILE A 173 4.99 8.51 6.38
C ILE A 173 6.11 8.92 7.33
N ASN A 174 6.59 7.93 8.08
CA ASN A 174 7.74 8.06 8.99
C ASN A 174 8.91 7.23 8.44
N GLU A 175 9.74 6.66 9.33
CA GLU A 175 10.83 5.72 8.97
C GLU A 175 10.33 4.43 8.26
N GLY A 176 9.01 4.28 8.14
CA GLY A 176 8.30 3.39 7.24
C GLY A 176 6.97 4.02 6.81
N LEU A 177 6.22 3.32 5.96
CA LEU A 177 4.92 3.79 5.48
C LEU A 177 3.82 2.92 6.08
N VAL A 178 2.86 3.55 6.76
CA VAL A 178 1.69 2.87 7.32
C VAL A 178 0.44 3.33 6.59
N PHE A 179 -0.24 2.41 5.94
CA PHE A 179 -1.56 2.63 5.38
C PHE A 179 -2.61 2.15 6.37
N VAL A 180 -3.67 2.92 6.57
CA VAL A 180 -4.74 2.61 7.53
C VAL A 180 -6.09 2.66 6.81
N ASP A 181 -6.90 1.63 6.96
CA ASP A 181 -8.33 1.66 6.65
C ASP A 181 -9.09 1.86 7.97
N ARG A 182 -9.57 3.09 8.20
CA ARG A 182 -10.25 3.45 9.45
C ARG A 182 -11.64 2.85 9.57
N GLU A 183 -12.27 2.49 8.46
CA GLU A 183 -13.60 1.89 8.46
C GLU A 183 -13.51 0.43 8.92
N LEU A 184 -12.50 -0.30 8.43
CA LEU A 184 -12.34 -1.72 8.73
C LEU A 184 -11.43 -2.00 9.94
N GLY A 185 -10.81 -0.97 10.50
CA GLY A 185 -9.86 -1.12 11.60
C GLY A 185 -8.62 -1.92 11.19
N THR A 186 -8.20 -1.82 9.92
CA THR A 186 -7.04 -2.54 9.41
C THR A 186 -5.91 -1.57 9.08
N PHE A 187 -4.67 -2.02 9.18
CA PHE A 187 -3.53 -1.24 8.72
C PHE A 187 -2.44 -2.14 8.12
N GLU A 188 -1.64 -1.55 7.26
CA GLU A 188 -0.52 -2.18 6.60
C GLU A 188 0.74 -1.38 6.83
N VAL A 189 1.79 -2.04 7.29
CA VAL A 189 3.11 -1.44 7.48
C VAL A 189 4.02 -1.94 6.37
N PHE A 190 4.50 -1.01 5.55
CA PHE A 190 5.42 -1.28 4.45
C PHE A 190 6.85 -1.03 4.94
N VAL A 191 7.69 -2.06 4.82
CA VAL A 191 9.14 -2.02 5.12
C VAL A 191 9.96 -2.59 3.96
N VAL A 192 11.24 -2.23 3.82
CA VAL A 192 12.06 -2.69 2.68
C VAL A 192 11.99 -4.22 2.55
N GLY A 193 11.48 -4.67 1.40
CA GLY A 193 11.33 -6.10 1.08
C GLY A 193 10.15 -6.84 1.70
N ASN A 194 9.32 -6.21 2.56
CA ASN A 194 8.21 -6.89 3.24
C ASN A 194 7.03 -5.95 3.57
N HIS A 195 5.87 -6.51 3.87
CA HIS A 195 4.76 -5.78 4.44
C HIS A 195 4.09 -6.59 5.55
N ILE A 196 3.56 -5.90 6.55
CA ILE A 196 2.86 -6.48 7.67
C ILE A 196 1.42 -6.02 7.59
N PHE A 197 0.48 -6.94 7.48
CA PHE A 197 -0.94 -6.63 7.57
C PHE A 197 -1.41 -6.78 9.01
N ALA A 198 -2.30 -5.91 9.45
CA ALA A 198 -2.81 -5.91 10.80
C ALA A 198 -4.30 -5.56 10.84
N LYS A 199 -5.02 -6.15 11.79
CA LYS A 199 -6.43 -5.89 12.07
C LYS A 199 -6.62 -5.61 13.55
N THR A 200 -7.43 -4.62 13.88
CA THR A 200 -7.80 -4.30 15.27
C THR A 200 -9.29 -4.05 15.40
N ASP A 201 -9.84 -4.40 16.56
CA ASP A 201 -11.21 -4.05 17.01
C ASP A 201 -11.18 -2.96 18.09
N GLY A 202 -10.02 -2.31 18.30
CA GLY A 202 -9.77 -1.31 19.32
C GLY A 202 -9.15 -1.87 20.60
N GLN A 203 -9.46 -3.11 21.01
CA GLN A 203 -8.87 -3.73 22.21
C GLN A 203 -7.86 -4.82 21.87
N ASN A 204 -8.08 -5.51 20.76
CA ASN A 204 -7.28 -6.63 20.29
C ASN A 204 -6.58 -6.25 18.99
N LEU A 205 -5.37 -6.76 18.80
CA LEU A 205 -4.58 -6.57 17.59
C LEU A 205 -4.19 -7.94 17.03
N THR A 206 -4.45 -8.18 15.76
CA THR A 206 -3.94 -9.35 15.03
C THR A 206 -2.96 -8.89 13.96
N LEU A 207 -1.72 -9.35 14.02
CA LEU A 207 -0.68 -9.12 13.03
C LEU A 207 -0.52 -10.36 12.15
N TYR A 208 -0.42 -10.14 10.85
CA TYR A 208 -0.25 -11.17 9.83
C TYR A 208 1.10 -10.98 9.14
N PHE A 209 1.93 -12.02 9.21
CA PHE A 209 3.26 -12.03 8.62
C PHE A 209 3.36 -13.09 7.52
N GLU A 210 4.07 -12.80 6.44
CA GLU A 210 4.46 -13.84 5.46
C GLU A 210 5.52 -14.77 6.04
N LYS A 211 6.45 -14.19 6.80
CA LYS A 211 7.45 -14.89 7.61
C LYS A 211 7.57 -14.17 8.95
N ILE A 212 7.58 -14.91 10.06
CA ILE A 212 7.79 -14.32 11.38
C ILE A 212 9.17 -13.66 11.40
N PRO A 213 9.26 -12.35 11.65
CA PRO A 213 10.54 -11.65 11.73
C PRO A 213 11.24 -11.97 13.06
N ASP A 214 12.56 -11.84 13.07
CA ASP A 214 13.31 -11.87 14.31
C ASP A 214 12.82 -10.75 15.24
N GLY A 215 12.74 -11.02 16.55
CA GLY A 215 12.27 -10.07 17.56
C GLY A 215 10.75 -9.85 17.61
N VAL A 216 9.95 -10.73 17.00
CA VAL A 216 8.48 -10.65 17.07
C VAL A 216 7.96 -10.59 18.52
N GLU A 217 8.63 -11.26 19.46
CA GLU A 217 8.27 -11.23 20.89
C GLU A 217 8.46 -9.85 21.53
N GLN A 218 9.46 -9.08 21.08
CA GLN A 218 9.70 -7.72 21.57
C GLN A 218 8.63 -6.79 21.01
N LEU A 219 8.26 -6.97 19.74
CA LEU A 219 7.15 -6.26 19.11
C LEU A 219 5.84 -6.55 19.84
N GLU A 220 5.55 -7.82 20.12
CA GLU A 220 4.35 -8.24 20.87
C GLU A 220 4.31 -7.59 22.27
N ARG A 221 5.42 -7.65 23.03
CA ARG A 221 5.52 -7.03 24.36
C ARG A 221 5.28 -5.53 24.33
N ARG A 222 5.76 -4.83 23.30
CA ARG A 222 5.51 -3.39 23.12
C ARG A 222 4.05 -3.11 22.81
N LEU A 223 3.44 -3.89 21.92
CA LEU A 223 2.05 -3.72 21.51
C LEU A 223 1.07 -4.03 22.64
N LYS A 224 1.39 -5.01 23.51
CA LYS A 224 0.62 -5.31 24.73
C LYS A 224 0.56 -4.17 25.76
N ARG A 225 1.37 -3.10 25.59
CA ARG A 225 1.23 -1.88 26.41
C ARG A 225 0.04 -1.02 26.00
N VAL A 226 -0.46 -1.21 24.77
CA VAL A 226 -1.56 -0.45 24.18
C VAL A 226 -2.80 -1.33 24.00
N PHE A 227 -2.60 -2.57 23.56
CA PHE A 227 -3.68 -3.53 23.29
C PHE A 227 -3.78 -4.57 24.40
N ARG A 228 -5.03 -4.96 24.73
CA ARG A 228 -5.32 -5.99 25.73
C ARG A 228 -4.83 -7.36 25.28
N GLN A 229 -5.02 -7.67 23.99
CA GLN A 229 -4.55 -8.91 23.38
C GLN A 229 -3.83 -8.61 22.07
N VAL A 230 -2.74 -9.35 21.82
CA VAL A 230 -1.97 -9.28 20.58
C VAL A 230 -1.83 -10.71 20.05
N HIS A 231 -2.33 -10.94 18.84
CA HIS A 231 -2.21 -12.19 18.11
C HIS A 231 -1.24 -12.02 16.96
N ILE A 232 -0.38 -13.00 16.76
CA ILE A 232 0.55 -13.05 15.63
C ILE A 232 0.19 -14.30 14.82
N LYS A 233 -0.10 -14.11 13.53
CA LYS A 233 -0.49 -15.16 12.60
C LYS A 233 0.42 -15.16 11.37
N LEU A 234 0.65 -16.35 10.82
CA LEU A 234 1.26 -16.49 9.49
C LEU A 234 0.16 -16.41 8.43
N LYS A 235 0.39 -15.61 7.39
CA LYS A 235 -0.58 -15.30 6.32
C LYS A 235 -1.01 -16.54 5.52
N GLY A 236 -0.28 -17.65 5.61
CA GLY A 236 -0.62 -18.95 5.00
C GLY A 236 -1.52 -19.86 5.85
N MET A 237 -1.97 -19.43 7.04
CA MET A 237 -2.76 -20.25 7.96
C MET A 237 -4.27 -19.94 7.97
N ASP A 238 -4.78 -19.13 7.03
CA ASP A 238 -6.22 -18.83 6.96
C ASP A 238 -7.11 -20.06 6.65
N ASP A 239 -6.52 -21.20 6.26
CA ASP A 239 -7.22 -22.50 6.05
C ASP A 239 -6.75 -23.66 6.97
N GLY A 240 -5.99 -23.39 8.04
CA GLY A 240 -5.32 -24.46 8.80
C GLY A 240 -5.71 -24.56 10.27
N THR A 241 -6.62 -25.47 10.58
CA THR A 241 -6.86 -26.05 11.91
C THR A 241 -5.54 -26.35 12.64
N TYR A 242 -5.44 -25.94 13.90
CA TYR A 242 -4.36 -26.35 14.80
C TYR A 242 -4.42 -27.87 15.04
N VAL A 243 -3.28 -28.56 14.96
CA VAL A 243 -3.02 -29.79 15.71
C VAL A 243 -2.04 -29.44 16.81
#